data_AF-A0A0M2PW58-F1
#
_entry.id   AF-A0A0M2PW58-F1
#
_cell.length_a   1.000
_cell.length_b   1.000
_cell.length_c   1.000
_cell.angle_alpha   90.00
_cell.angle_beta   90.00
_cell.angle_gamma   90.00
#
_symmetry.space_group_name_H-M   'P 1'
#
loop_
_entity.id
_entity.type
_entity.pdbx_description
1 polymer ?
#
loop_
_entity_poly.entity_id
_entity_poly.type
_entity_poly.pdbx_seq_one_letter_code
_entity_poly.pdbx_strand_id
1 'polypeptide(L)'
;MARDDRLLVHIPFHYSPQRLPFLHQVVRNFQTYDLAHIDIVVDSNQASTRSALDSLSLPPFIQIAIAVHGSLKHPFDLTWVHRPAMATQLPNYDYFLYLEDDILIPWPSFLAHLEDQNRLTGSGYSRGFLRLERDHQGRHFLADFSEPMQKPAILQWGGAAFIQPKYPYCACWLYHRSQMAEFIASSYWPEANYNHCNPPWAKGKGRLFKREKAAFGMAYLPQDRIPGPHRVVLPFDSQRQMIDPKAWIYHLPANYLQDPVSHFGKIPVDRLFHSPILWQLHPIALTLNIHRGTKKLGRLWQRLQP
;
A
#
# COMPACT_ATOMS: atom_id res chain seq x y z
N MET A 1 -19.18 21.19 -10.05
CA MET A 1 -20.18 20.16 -10.46
C MET A 1 -19.47 18.84 -10.29
N ALA A 2 -20.08 17.89 -9.59
CA ALA A 2 -19.47 16.58 -9.39
C ALA A 2 -19.21 15.89 -10.73
N ARG A 3 -18.12 15.13 -10.80
CA ARG A 3 -17.83 14.29 -11.97
C ARG A 3 -18.91 13.22 -12.07
N ASP A 4 -19.44 12.94 -13.25
CA ASP A 4 -20.49 11.91 -13.46
C ASP A 4 -19.96 10.46 -13.28
N ASP A 5 -18.72 10.31 -12.83
CA ASP A 5 -18.05 9.04 -12.66
C ASP A 5 -18.55 8.30 -11.41
N ARG A 6 -18.64 6.97 -11.51
CA ARG A 6 -19.06 6.06 -10.43
C ARG A 6 -17.88 5.22 -9.92
N LEU A 7 -17.70 5.16 -8.61
CA LEU A 7 -16.63 4.40 -7.95
C LEU A 7 -17.20 3.23 -7.12
N LEU A 8 -16.69 2.02 -7.35
CA LEU A 8 -16.89 0.87 -6.47
C LEU A 8 -15.65 0.64 -5.60
N VAL A 9 -15.83 0.63 -4.29
CA VAL A 9 -14.78 0.40 -3.30
C VAL A 9 -15.06 -0.90 -2.54
N HIS A 10 -14.06 -1.77 -2.39
CA HIS A 10 -14.12 -2.84 -1.40
C HIS A 10 -13.04 -2.69 -0.34
N ILE A 11 -13.44 -2.90 0.91
CA ILE A 11 -12.58 -2.84 2.10
C ILE A 11 -12.73 -4.17 2.85
N PRO A 12 -11.72 -5.07 2.83
CA PRO A 12 -11.74 -6.23 3.71
C PRO A 12 -11.52 -5.78 5.16
N PHE A 13 -12.43 -6.15 6.04
CA PHE A 13 -12.38 -5.80 7.45
C PHE A 13 -12.65 -7.02 8.33
N HIS A 14 -11.56 -7.65 8.77
CA HIS A 14 -11.67 -8.67 9.81
C HIS A 14 -12.00 -7.97 11.13
N TYR A 15 -13.26 -8.11 11.58
CA TYR A 15 -13.83 -7.31 12.65
C TYR A 15 -12.92 -7.26 13.87
N SER A 16 -12.50 -6.04 14.20
CA SER A 16 -11.70 -5.72 15.36
C SER A 16 -12.14 -4.35 15.87
N PRO A 17 -12.68 -4.26 17.11
CA PRO A 17 -13.07 -2.98 17.69
C PRO A 17 -11.94 -1.95 17.71
N GLN A 18 -10.69 -2.40 17.87
CA GLN A 18 -9.49 -1.55 17.90
C GLN A 18 -9.17 -0.93 16.53
N ARG A 19 -9.64 -1.53 15.43
CA ARG A 19 -9.41 -1.05 14.06
C ARG A 19 -10.57 -0.21 13.51
N LEU A 20 -11.74 -0.21 14.17
CA LEU A 20 -12.89 0.61 13.79
C LEU A 20 -12.56 2.10 13.59
N PRO A 21 -11.73 2.75 14.44
CA PRO A 21 -11.38 4.15 14.21
C PRO A 21 -10.68 4.40 12.86
N PHE A 22 -9.83 3.45 12.42
CA PHE A 22 -9.17 3.54 11.11
C PHE A 22 -10.18 3.35 9.97
N LEU A 23 -11.02 2.32 10.06
CA LEU A 23 -12.08 2.07 9.07
C LEU A 23 -13.01 3.29 8.94
N HIS A 24 -13.42 3.89 10.06
CA HIS A 24 -14.22 5.11 10.07
C HIS A 24 -13.53 6.26 9.36
N GLN A 25 -12.22 6.43 9.58
CA GLN A 25 -11.43 7.48 8.94
C GLN A 25 -11.29 7.25 7.43
N VAL A 26 -11.05 6.00 7.00
CA VAL A 26 -11.00 5.61 5.58
C VAL A 26 -12.34 5.88 4.90
N VAL A 27 -13.45 5.45 5.51
CA VAL A 27 -14.80 5.67 4.97
C VAL A 27 -15.14 7.17 4.87
N ARG A 28 -14.90 7.95 5.94
CA ARG A 28 -15.16 9.39 5.93
C ARG A 28 -14.31 10.14 4.91
N ASN A 29 -13.10 9.67 4.61
CA ASN A 29 -12.24 10.30 3.62
C ASN A 29 -12.88 10.37 2.22
N PHE A 30 -13.75 9.41 1.85
CA PHE A 30 -14.50 9.46 0.59
C PHE A 30 -15.48 10.64 0.49
N GLN A 31 -15.85 11.29 1.60
CA GLN A 31 -16.65 12.53 1.57
C GLN A 31 -15.92 13.70 0.89
N THR A 32 -14.59 13.59 0.76
CA THR A 32 -13.76 14.60 0.08
C THR A 32 -13.71 14.42 -1.43
N TYR A 33 -14.27 13.32 -1.96
CA TYR A 33 -14.19 12.96 -3.37
C TYR A 33 -15.32 13.65 -4.13
N ASP A 34 -14.98 14.26 -5.26
CA ASP A 34 -15.93 14.97 -6.12
C ASP A 34 -16.43 14.03 -7.24
N LEU A 35 -17.17 13.00 -6.84
CA LEU A 35 -17.76 11.97 -7.71
C LEU A 35 -19.28 11.94 -7.56
N ALA A 36 -20.00 11.57 -8.60
CA ALA A 36 -21.46 11.50 -8.60
C ALA A 36 -21.99 10.36 -7.73
N HIS A 37 -21.25 9.24 -7.65
CA HIS A 37 -21.67 8.08 -6.87
C HIS A 37 -20.49 7.25 -6.38
N ILE A 38 -20.53 6.83 -5.12
CA ILE A 38 -19.53 5.96 -4.49
C ILE A 38 -20.26 4.85 -3.72
N ASP A 39 -20.03 3.61 -4.14
CA ASP A 39 -20.50 2.43 -3.41
C ASP A 39 -19.32 1.81 -2.67
N ILE A 40 -19.43 1.71 -1.35
CA ILE A 40 -18.43 1.09 -0.48
C ILE A 40 -19.00 -0.23 0.04
N VAL A 41 -18.32 -1.33 -0.27
CA VAL A 41 -18.60 -2.64 0.28
C VAL A 41 -17.55 -2.98 1.33
N VAL A 42 -17.98 -3.14 2.57
CA VAL A 42 -17.11 -3.64 3.65
C VAL A 42 -17.31 -5.14 3.75
N ASP A 43 -16.31 -5.88 3.28
CA ASP A 43 -16.25 -7.34 3.35
C ASP A 43 -15.77 -7.76 4.75
N SER A 44 -16.66 -8.28 5.59
CA SER A 44 -16.35 -8.57 6.99
C SER A 44 -16.68 -10.00 7.39
N ASN A 45 -15.98 -10.53 8.40
CA ASN A 45 -16.29 -11.83 8.99
C ASN A 45 -17.42 -11.77 10.04
N GLN A 46 -17.91 -10.58 10.42
CA GLN A 46 -18.97 -10.43 11.42
C GLN A 46 -20.05 -9.43 10.99
N ALA A 47 -21.31 -9.73 11.33
CA ALA A 47 -22.44 -8.84 11.07
C ALA A 47 -22.44 -7.57 11.94
N SER A 48 -21.77 -7.60 13.09
CA SER A 48 -21.59 -6.46 14.02
C SER A 48 -20.91 -5.26 13.35
N THR A 49 -20.17 -5.46 12.26
CA THR A 49 -19.60 -4.39 11.43
C THR A 49 -20.68 -3.40 10.96
N ARG A 50 -21.91 -3.86 10.70
CA ARG A 50 -23.02 -2.99 10.31
C ARG A 50 -23.31 -1.94 11.37
N SER A 51 -23.61 -2.38 12.59
CA SER A 51 -23.89 -1.47 13.71
C SER A 51 -22.74 -0.53 14.02
N ALA A 52 -21.49 -0.96 13.75
CA ALA A 52 -20.32 -0.11 13.92
C ALA A 52 -20.22 1.02 12.88
N LEU A 53 -20.81 0.86 11.69
CA LEU A 53 -20.81 1.86 10.61
C LEU A 53 -22.13 2.63 10.49
N ASP A 54 -23.23 2.14 11.08
CA ASP A 54 -24.54 2.82 11.06
C ASP A 54 -24.51 4.24 11.65
N SER A 55 -23.53 4.54 12.53
CA SER A 55 -23.34 5.87 13.12
C SER A 55 -22.67 6.89 12.19
N LEU A 56 -22.17 6.47 11.02
CA LEU A 56 -21.49 7.38 10.10
C LEU A 56 -22.52 8.20 9.31
N SER A 57 -22.55 9.51 9.57
CA SER A 57 -23.30 10.46 8.74
C SER A 57 -22.55 10.69 7.42
N LEU A 58 -23.05 10.08 6.35
CA LEU A 58 -22.47 10.18 5.00
C LEU A 58 -23.41 10.93 4.05
N PRO A 59 -22.86 11.65 3.07
CA PRO A 59 -23.68 12.32 2.06
C PRO A 59 -24.39 11.29 1.16
N PRO A 60 -25.54 11.65 0.55
CA PRO A 60 -26.36 10.71 -0.22
C PRO A 60 -25.68 10.02 -1.41
N PHE A 61 -24.61 10.61 -1.94
CA PHE A 61 -23.83 10.04 -3.04
C PHE A 61 -22.87 8.92 -2.59
N ILE A 62 -22.74 8.68 -1.28
CA ILE A 62 -21.96 7.57 -0.71
C ILE A 62 -22.92 6.55 -0.11
N GLN A 63 -22.89 5.32 -0.60
CA GLN A 63 -23.63 4.21 -0.02
C GLN A 63 -22.68 3.18 0.56
N ILE A 64 -23.09 2.57 1.67
CA ILE A 64 -22.32 1.51 2.33
C ILE A 64 -23.14 0.24 2.41
N ALA A 65 -22.53 -0.85 1.94
CA ALA A 65 -23.03 -2.20 2.12
C ALA A 65 -22.04 -3.02 2.96
N ILE A 66 -22.57 -3.93 3.78
CA ILE A 66 -21.77 -4.89 4.54
C ILE A 66 -22.01 -6.28 3.94
N ALA A 67 -20.96 -6.90 3.43
CA ALA A 67 -20.97 -8.28 2.99
C ALA A 67 -20.34 -9.14 4.09
N VAL A 68 -21.11 -10.07 4.67
CA VAL A 68 -20.66 -10.91 5.79
C VAL A 68 -20.22 -12.28 5.31
N HIS A 69 -18.98 -12.65 5.62
CA HIS A 69 -18.29 -13.87 5.20
C HIS A 69 -17.92 -14.72 6.43
N GLY A 70 -18.90 -15.41 7.02
CA GLY A 70 -18.73 -16.17 8.26
C GLY A 70 -18.06 -17.54 8.13
N SER A 71 -17.80 -18.02 6.91
CA SER A 71 -17.36 -19.41 6.65
C SER A 71 -16.17 -19.50 5.69
N LEU A 72 -15.16 -18.67 5.92
CA LEU A 72 -13.92 -18.69 5.15
C LEU A 72 -13.01 -19.85 5.61
N LYS A 73 -12.28 -20.46 4.68
CA LYS A 73 -11.35 -21.55 4.99
C LYS A 73 -10.14 -21.04 5.79
N HIS A 74 -9.71 -19.82 5.49
CA HIS A 74 -8.67 -19.10 6.22
C HIS A 74 -9.07 -17.63 6.40
N PRO A 75 -8.74 -16.96 7.52
CA PRO A 75 -9.04 -15.54 7.73
C PRO A 75 -8.46 -14.59 6.65
N PHE A 76 -7.41 -15.02 5.97
CA PHE A 76 -6.76 -14.24 4.90
C PHE A 76 -7.49 -14.38 3.55
N ASP A 77 -8.47 -15.26 3.44
CA ASP A 77 -9.32 -15.36 2.24
C ASP A 77 -10.23 -14.12 2.15
N LEU A 78 -10.47 -13.43 3.27
CA LEU A 78 -11.29 -12.23 3.33
C LEU A 78 -10.74 -11.13 2.42
N THR A 79 -9.42 -11.04 2.22
CA THR A 79 -8.86 -10.05 1.29
C THR A 79 -9.10 -10.38 -0.18
N TRP A 80 -9.64 -11.56 -0.51
CA TRP A 80 -9.87 -12.00 -1.89
C TRP A 80 -11.35 -12.05 -2.29
N VAL A 81 -12.29 -12.11 -1.32
CA VAL A 81 -13.74 -12.31 -1.57
C VAL A 81 -14.38 -11.23 -2.43
N HIS A 82 -13.82 -10.02 -2.45
CA HIS A 82 -14.33 -8.90 -3.24
C HIS A 82 -14.26 -9.16 -4.76
N ARG A 83 -13.33 -10.00 -5.21
CA ARG A 83 -13.00 -10.13 -6.64
C ARG A 83 -14.22 -10.56 -7.46
N PRO A 84 -14.87 -11.73 -7.22
CA PRO A 84 -16.05 -12.12 -8.00
C PRO A 84 -17.15 -11.05 -8.02
N ALA A 85 -17.41 -10.40 -6.88
CA ALA A 85 -18.40 -9.34 -6.79
C ALA A 85 -18.04 -8.16 -7.71
N MET A 86 -16.81 -7.64 -7.63
CA MET A 86 -16.36 -6.55 -8.51
C MET A 86 -16.42 -6.93 -10.00
N ALA A 87 -16.09 -8.16 -10.39
CA ALA A 87 -16.18 -8.58 -11.79
C ALA A 87 -17.61 -8.51 -12.34
N THR A 88 -18.61 -8.87 -11.53
CA THR A 88 -20.02 -8.74 -11.95
C THR A 88 -20.49 -7.30 -12.07
N GLN A 89 -19.82 -6.37 -11.38
CA GLN A 89 -20.12 -4.94 -11.40
C GLN A 89 -19.38 -4.15 -12.48
N LEU A 90 -18.52 -4.80 -13.29
CA LEU A 90 -17.72 -4.14 -14.33
C LEU A 90 -18.51 -3.15 -15.22
N PRO A 91 -19.74 -3.45 -15.69
CA PRO A 91 -20.50 -2.53 -16.54
C PRO A 91 -21.03 -1.27 -15.82
N ASN A 92 -21.12 -1.30 -14.48
CA ASN A 92 -21.87 -0.34 -13.68
C ASN A 92 -21.02 0.78 -13.06
N TYR A 93 -19.69 0.68 -13.15
CA TYR A 93 -18.76 1.63 -12.53
C TYR A 93 -17.60 1.98 -13.46
N ASP A 94 -17.09 3.19 -13.29
CA ASP A 94 -15.96 3.71 -14.06
C ASP A 94 -14.64 3.40 -13.37
N TYR A 95 -14.67 3.35 -12.04
CA TYR A 95 -13.51 3.11 -11.21
C TYR A 95 -13.75 1.98 -10.20
N PHE A 96 -12.69 1.20 -9.95
CA PHE A 96 -12.66 0.09 -9.01
C PHE A 96 -11.47 0.28 -8.06
N LEU A 97 -11.75 0.22 -6.77
CA LEU A 97 -10.76 0.42 -5.72
C LEU A 97 -10.84 -0.71 -4.70
N TYR A 98 -9.70 -1.36 -4.47
CA TYR A 98 -9.47 -2.20 -3.30
C TYR A 98 -8.46 -1.50 -2.40
N LEU A 99 -8.73 -1.47 -1.10
CA LEU A 99 -7.80 -0.97 -0.09
C LEU A 99 -8.06 -1.63 1.28
N GLU A 100 -7.02 -1.84 2.07
CA GLU A 100 -7.18 -2.34 3.45
C GLU A 100 -7.85 -1.28 4.35
N ASP A 101 -8.42 -1.71 5.48
CA ASP A 101 -9.27 -0.90 6.37
C ASP A 101 -8.56 0.27 7.08
N ASP A 102 -7.24 0.37 6.93
CA ASP A 102 -6.40 1.40 7.53
C ASP A 102 -5.53 2.14 6.50
N ILE A 103 -5.90 2.05 5.22
CA ILE A 103 -5.26 2.75 4.11
C ILE A 103 -6.11 3.93 3.67
N LEU A 104 -5.60 5.14 3.82
CA LEU A 104 -6.26 6.37 3.40
C LEU A 104 -5.64 6.92 2.12
N ILE A 105 -6.48 7.12 1.10
CA ILE A 105 -6.09 7.73 -0.18
C ILE A 105 -6.69 9.14 -0.26
N PRO A 106 -5.91 10.22 -0.14
CA PRO A 106 -6.41 11.58 -0.29
C PRO A 106 -7.02 11.81 -1.68
N TRP A 107 -8.05 12.66 -1.77
CA TRP A 107 -8.65 13.01 -3.07
C TRP A 107 -7.64 13.53 -4.11
N PRO A 108 -6.66 14.41 -3.79
CA PRO A 108 -5.63 14.82 -4.73
C PRO A 108 -4.75 13.67 -5.24
N SER A 109 -4.57 12.61 -4.43
CA SER A 109 -3.82 11.42 -4.83
C SER A 109 -4.63 10.53 -5.76
N PHE A 110 -5.95 10.43 -5.54
CA PHE A 110 -6.89 9.75 -6.44
C PHE A 110 -6.99 10.46 -7.80
N LEU A 111 -7.42 11.73 -7.81
CA LEU A 111 -6.72 12.79 -8.53
C LEU A 111 -5.76 12.43 -9.66
N ALA A 112 -4.51 12.65 -9.30
CA ALA A 112 -3.37 12.40 -10.14
C ALA A 112 -3.21 10.92 -10.50
N HIS A 113 -3.88 9.99 -9.81
CA HIS A 113 -3.88 8.59 -10.23
C HIS A 113 -4.49 8.43 -11.60
N LEU A 114 -5.67 8.99 -11.76
CA LEU A 114 -6.40 8.94 -13.01
C LEU A 114 -5.66 9.70 -14.12
N GLU A 115 -5.10 10.87 -13.80
CA GLU A 115 -4.33 11.68 -14.75
C GLU A 115 -3.09 10.94 -15.27
N ASP A 116 -2.27 10.40 -14.37
CA ASP A 116 -1.05 9.67 -14.74
C ASP A 116 -1.39 8.36 -15.45
N GLN A 117 -2.45 7.68 -15.03
CA GLN A 117 -2.85 6.44 -15.66
C GLN A 117 -3.29 6.65 -17.13
N ASN A 118 -3.94 7.78 -17.42
CA ASN A 118 -4.20 8.18 -18.80
C ASN A 118 -2.90 8.41 -19.58
N ARG A 119 -1.91 9.09 -19.00
CA ARG A 119 -0.58 9.30 -19.63
C ARG A 119 0.17 7.98 -19.89
N LEU A 120 0.03 7.02 -19.00
CA LEU A 120 0.70 5.71 -19.05
C LEU A 120 -0.04 4.69 -19.94
N THR A 121 -1.18 5.04 -20.52
CA THR A 121 -1.97 4.14 -21.37
C THR A 121 -1.11 3.61 -22.53
N GLY A 122 -1.09 2.28 -22.71
CA GLY A 122 -0.29 1.60 -23.74
C GLY A 122 1.19 1.41 -23.42
N SER A 123 1.72 2.02 -22.34
CA SER A 123 3.13 1.86 -21.95
C SER A 123 3.46 0.51 -21.30
N GLY A 124 2.43 -0.22 -20.84
CA GLY A 124 2.58 -1.38 -19.96
C GLY A 124 2.80 -1.02 -18.49
N TYR A 125 3.13 0.24 -18.16
CA TYR A 125 3.24 0.69 -16.78
C TYR A 125 1.88 1.06 -16.19
N SER A 126 1.81 1.03 -14.87
CA SER A 126 0.68 1.51 -14.07
C SER A 126 1.20 2.42 -12.99
N ARG A 127 0.46 3.48 -12.70
CA ARG A 127 0.84 4.38 -11.61
C ARG A 127 0.59 3.67 -10.29
N GLY A 128 1.52 3.78 -9.35
CA GLY A 128 1.37 3.31 -7.98
C GLY A 128 1.20 4.44 -6.98
N PHE A 129 1.18 4.04 -5.71
CA PHE A 129 1.20 4.94 -4.58
C PHE A 129 2.44 4.70 -3.72
N LEU A 130 2.85 5.74 -3.01
CA LEU A 130 3.85 5.66 -1.96
C LEU A 130 3.14 5.67 -0.61
N ARG A 131 3.19 4.54 0.10
CA ARG A 131 2.53 4.38 1.39
C ARG A 131 3.39 4.93 2.52
N LEU A 132 2.80 5.84 3.30
CA LEU A 132 3.49 6.61 4.33
C LEU A 132 2.82 6.44 5.69
N GLU A 133 3.60 6.66 6.74
CA GLU A 133 3.12 6.89 8.10
C GLU A 133 3.44 8.32 8.53
N ARG A 134 2.70 8.81 9.53
CA ARG A 134 2.88 10.14 10.09
C ARG A 134 3.26 10.05 11.56
N ASP A 135 4.23 10.86 11.98
CA ASP A 135 4.49 11.04 13.41
C ASP A 135 3.54 12.07 14.03
N HIS A 136 3.67 12.28 15.34
CA HIS A 136 2.88 13.27 16.10
C HIS A 136 3.12 14.73 15.67
N GLN A 137 4.22 15.00 14.96
CA GLN A 137 4.55 16.33 14.41
C GLN A 137 4.06 16.48 12.95
N GLY A 138 3.42 15.46 12.39
CA GLY A 138 2.94 15.44 11.00
C GLY A 138 4.01 15.15 9.96
N ARG A 139 5.24 14.77 10.36
CA ARG A 139 6.31 14.38 9.43
C ARG A 139 6.00 13.03 8.79
N HIS A 140 6.43 12.86 7.54
CA HIS A 140 6.11 11.69 6.73
C HIS A 140 7.27 10.70 6.65
N PHE A 141 6.97 9.42 6.90
CA PHE A 141 7.93 8.33 6.87
C PHE A 141 7.47 7.22 5.91
N LEU A 142 8.42 6.58 5.24
CA LEU A 142 8.16 5.52 4.28
C LEU A 142 7.77 4.21 5.00
N ALA A 143 6.56 3.72 4.76
CA ALA A 143 6.05 2.51 5.44
C ALA A 143 6.69 1.22 4.92
N ASP A 144 7.13 1.18 3.66
CA ASP A 144 7.56 -0.05 2.98
C ASP A 144 9.06 -0.10 2.64
N PHE A 145 9.83 0.88 3.12
CA PHE A 145 11.26 1.00 2.85
C PHE A 145 12.08 0.74 4.10
N SER A 146 13.04 -0.18 4.00
CA SER A 146 14.01 -0.47 5.07
C SER A 146 15.34 0.26 4.90
N GLU A 147 15.59 0.85 3.72
CA GLU A 147 16.78 1.62 3.40
C GLU A 147 16.48 2.69 2.34
N PRO A 148 17.23 3.83 2.31
CA PRO A 148 17.16 4.79 1.23
C PRO A 148 17.43 4.14 -0.13
N MET A 149 16.85 4.70 -1.19
CA MET A 149 17.10 4.24 -2.56
C MET A 149 18.23 5.04 -3.20
N GLN A 150 19.07 4.35 -3.96
CA GLN A 150 19.84 5.03 -5.00
C GLN A 150 18.88 5.68 -5.99
N LYS A 151 19.26 6.86 -6.50
CA LYS A 151 18.44 7.56 -7.50
C LYS A 151 18.24 6.67 -8.73
N PRO A 152 16.99 6.25 -9.03
CA PRO A 152 16.73 5.34 -10.14
C PRO A 152 16.75 6.07 -11.48
N ALA A 153 16.71 5.30 -12.57
CA ALA A 153 16.50 5.84 -13.90
C ALA A 153 15.16 6.58 -13.97
N ILE A 154 15.16 7.75 -14.62
CA ILE A 154 13.96 8.55 -14.84
C ILE A 154 13.32 8.10 -16.15
N LEU A 155 12.07 7.71 -16.04
CA LEU A 155 11.18 7.35 -17.13
C LEU A 155 10.36 8.57 -17.55
N GLN A 156 10.07 8.73 -18.85
CA GLN A 156 9.34 9.88 -19.37
C GLN A 156 8.11 9.42 -20.16
N TRP A 157 6.93 9.90 -19.76
CA TRP A 157 5.67 9.62 -20.45
C TRP A 157 4.76 10.83 -20.45
N GLY A 158 4.29 11.25 -21.63
CA GLY A 158 3.35 12.37 -21.76
C GLY A 158 3.83 13.66 -21.08
N GLY A 159 5.14 13.94 -21.14
CA GLY A 159 5.76 15.12 -20.52
C GLY A 159 5.93 15.07 -18.99
N ALA A 160 5.60 13.93 -18.36
CA ALA A 160 5.79 13.71 -16.94
C ALA A 160 6.94 12.71 -16.68
N ALA A 161 7.66 12.94 -15.58
CA ALA A 161 8.76 12.11 -15.14
C ALA A 161 8.27 11.09 -14.11
N PHE A 162 8.76 9.85 -14.23
CA PHE A 162 8.41 8.74 -13.37
C PHE A 162 9.65 7.96 -12.96
N ILE A 163 9.53 7.19 -11.89
CA ILE A 163 10.54 6.21 -11.48
C ILE A 163 9.89 4.88 -11.11
N GLN A 164 10.63 3.77 -11.23
CA GLN A 164 10.22 2.49 -10.63
C GLN A 164 10.73 2.43 -9.18
N PRO A 165 9.84 2.32 -8.17
CA PRO A 165 10.28 2.09 -6.80
C PRO A 165 10.93 0.71 -6.64
N LYS A 166 11.79 0.52 -5.64
CA LYS A 166 12.32 -0.82 -5.30
C LYS A 166 11.23 -1.76 -4.79
N TYR A 167 10.25 -1.20 -4.08
CA TYR A 167 9.12 -1.92 -3.48
C TYR A 167 7.81 -1.24 -3.92
N PRO A 168 6.99 -1.87 -4.78
CA PRO A 168 5.75 -1.27 -5.29
C PRO A 168 4.52 -1.57 -4.42
N TYR A 169 4.70 -2.28 -3.30
CA TYR A 169 3.58 -2.62 -2.41
C TYR A 169 3.00 -1.36 -1.76
N CYS A 170 1.67 -1.24 -1.77
CA CYS A 170 0.97 -0.11 -1.15
C CYS A 170 -0.39 -0.48 -0.55
N ALA A 171 -0.64 -1.78 -0.31
CA ALA A 171 -1.87 -2.29 0.32
C ALA A 171 -3.21 -1.85 -0.33
N CYS A 172 -3.17 -1.43 -1.60
CA CYS A 172 -4.34 -1.04 -2.37
C CYS A 172 -4.05 -1.11 -3.88
N TRP A 173 -5.09 -1.03 -4.68
CA TRP A 173 -5.00 -0.74 -6.12
C TRP A 173 -6.24 0.01 -6.60
N LEU A 174 -6.05 0.87 -7.59
CA LEU A 174 -7.10 1.70 -8.19
C LEU A 174 -7.05 1.56 -9.71
N TYR A 175 -8.17 1.18 -10.31
CA TYR A 175 -8.28 0.93 -11.74
C TYR A 175 -9.47 1.63 -12.37
N HIS A 176 -9.25 2.17 -13.57
CA HIS A 176 -10.35 2.46 -14.49
C HIS A 176 -10.97 1.16 -15.02
N ARG A 177 -12.23 1.19 -15.45
CA ARG A 177 -12.99 0.03 -15.96
C ARG A 177 -12.19 -0.81 -16.97
N SER A 178 -11.49 -0.19 -17.90
CA SER A 178 -10.66 -0.91 -18.89
C SER A 178 -9.51 -1.69 -18.27
N GLN A 179 -8.83 -1.12 -17.26
CA GLN A 179 -7.77 -1.79 -16.51
C GLN A 179 -8.31 -2.88 -15.60
N MET A 180 -9.49 -2.66 -15.02
CA MET A 180 -10.18 -3.68 -14.25
C MET A 180 -10.54 -4.88 -15.13
N ALA A 181 -10.98 -4.63 -16.37
CA ALA A 181 -11.23 -5.68 -17.35
C ALA A 181 -9.96 -6.47 -17.71
N GLU A 182 -8.83 -5.79 -17.92
CA GLU A 182 -7.51 -6.44 -18.11
C GLU A 182 -7.16 -7.29 -16.89
N PHE A 183 -7.34 -6.75 -15.68
CA PHE A 183 -7.00 -7.45 -14.46
C PHE A 183 -7.84 -8.72 -14.30
N ILE A 184 -9.16 -8.63 -14.49
CA ILE A 184 -10.09 -9.78 -14.44
C ILE A 184 -9.70 -10.88 -15.43
N ALA A 185 -9.30 -10.49 -16.65
CA ALA A 185 -8.89 -11.43 -17.68
C ALA A 185 -7.51 -12.08 -17.41
N SER A 186 -6.74 -11.54 -16.46
CA SER A 186 -5.39 -12.01 -16.19
C SER A 186 -5.35 -13.28 -15.35
N SER A 187 -4.25 -14.03 -15.46
CA SER A 187 -4.00 -15.22 -14.62
C SER A 187 -3.81 -14.88 -13.13
N TYR A 188 -3.67 -13.61 -12.77
CA TYR A 188 -3.47 -13.14 -11.39
C TYR A 188 -4.80 -12.87 -10.67
N TRP A 189 -5.92 -12.85 -11.40
CA TRP A 189 -7.24 -12.60 -10.86
C TRP A 189 -7.78 -13.69 -9.93
N PRO A 190 -7.68 -15.00 -10.25
CA PRO A 190 -8.17 -16.03 -9.36
C PRO A 190 -7.32 -16.13 -8.09
N GLU A 191 -7.97 -16.21 -6.91
CA GLU A 191 -7.27 -16.45 -5.64
C GLU A 191 -6.38 -17.69 -5.71
N ALA A 192 -6.84 -18.77 -6.36
CA ALA A 192 -6.07 -20.00 -6.53
C ALA A 192 -4.69 -19.78 -7.18
N ASN A 193 -4.52 -18.72 -7.97
CA ASN A 193 -3.29 -18.40 -8.68
C ASN A 193 -2.40 -17.40 -7.92
N TYR A 194 -2.70 -17.05 -6.66
CA TYR A 194 -1.90 -16.09 -5.88
C TYR A 194 -0.42 -16.50 -5.74
N ASN A 195 -0.09 -17.79 -5.88
CA ASN A 195 1.31 -18.25 -5.90
C ASN A 195 2.05 -17.96 -7.21
N HIS A 196 1.34 -17.72 -8.31
CA HIS A 196 1.94 -17.25 -9.57
C HIS A 196 2.29 -15.76 -9.50
N CYS A 197 1.75 -15.04 -8.51
CA CYS A 197 1.95 -13.62 -8.27
C CYS A 197 3.16 -13.31 -7.38
N ASN A 198 4.16 -14.20 -7.33
CA ASN A 198 5.31 -14.01 -6.45
C ASN A 198 6.27 -12.97 -7.04
N PRO A 199 6.49 -11.83 -6.36
CA PRO A 199 7.63 -10.99 -6.70
C PRO A 199 8.93 -11.79 -6.57
N PRO A 200 10.01 -11.37 -7.26
CA PRO A 200 11.30 -12.05 -7.21
C PRO A 200 11.79 -12.36 -5.79
N TRP A 201 11.55 -11.44 -4.84
CA TRP A 201 11.92 -11.58 -3.44
C TRP A 201 11.03 -12.54 -2.62
N ALA A 202 9.85 -12.90 -3.12
CA ALA A 202 8.92 -13.84 -2.48
C ALA A 202 8.99 -15.27 -3.04
N LYS A 203 9.88 -15.54 -4.02
CA LYS A 203 10.07 -16.90 -4.55
C LYS A 203 10.43 -17.86 -3.40
N GLY A 204 9.71 -18.98 -3.30
CA GLY A 204 9.86 -19.96 -2.21
C GLY A 204 9.16 -19.61 -0.89
N LYS A 205 8.61 -18.40 -0.74
CA LYS A 205 7.89 -17.94 0.46
C LYS A 205 6.37 -17.85 0.26
N GLY A 206 5.83 -18.52 -0.76
CA GLY A 206 4.50 -18.26 -1.34
C GLY A 206 3.31 -18.27 -0.38
N ARG A 207 3.36 -19.07 0.71
CA ARG A 207 2.32 -19.14 1.74
C ARG A 207 2.31 -17.95 2.70
N LEU A 208 3.44 -17.24 2.87
CA LEU A 208 3.63 -16.22 3.90
C LEU A 208 2.99 -14.86 3.57
N PHE A 209 2.39 -14.71 2.38
CA PHE A 209 1.91 -13.41 1.87
C PHE A 209 0.51 -13.47 1.25
N LYS A 210 -0.34 -14.41 1.68
CA LYS A 210 -1.67 -14.60 1.07
C LYS A 210 -2.49 -13.31 1.12
N ARG A 211 -2.45 -12.61 2.25
CA ARG A 211 -3.18 -11.35 2.46
C ARG A 211 -2.65 -10.24 1.55
N GLU A 212 -1.34 -10.00 1.62
CA GLU A 212 -0.63 -8.92 0.92
C GLU A 212 -0.76 -9.07 -0.61
N LYS A 213 -0.77 -10.31 -1.11
CA LYS A 213 -0.92 -10.60 -2.54
C LYS A 213 -2.28 -10.20 -3.12
N ALA A 214 -3.34 -10.12 -2.30
CA ALA A 214 -4.62 -9.60 -2.78
C ALA A 214 -4.48 -8.14 -3.22
N ALA A 215 -3.60 -7.39 -2.55
CA ALA A 215 -3.34 -5.98 -2.76
C ALA A 215 -2.25 -5.70 -3.82
N PHE A 216 -1.60 -6.72 -4.38
CA PHE A 216 -0.64 -6.51 -5.48
C PHE A 216 -1.32 -6.04 -6.77
N GLY A 217 -2.59 -6.39 -6.96
CA GLY A 217 -3.30 -6.11 -8.20
C GLY A 217 -2.51 -6.59 -9.42
N MET A 218 -2.36 -5.69 -10.40
CA MET A 218 -1.60 -5.88 -11.63
C MET A 218 -0.09 -5.59 -11.50
N ALA A 219 0.43 -5.21 -10.33
CA ALA A 219 1.81 -4.72 -10.19
C ALA A 219 2.87 -5.68 -10.75
N TYR A 220 2.68 -6.99 -10.54
CA TYR A 220 3.64 -8.03 -10.92
C TYR A 220 3.21 -8.87 -12.12
N LEU A 221 2.16 -8.47 -12.86
CA LEU A 221 1.75 -9.21 -14.05
C LEU A 221 2.94 -9.37 -15.03
N PRO A 222 3.23 -10.60 -15.52
CA PRO A 222 4.36 -10.86 -16.40
C PRO A 222 4.37 -9.91 -17.59
N GLN A 223 5.57 -9.55 -18.03
CA GLN A 223 5.74 -8.63 -19.14
C GLN A 223 6.97 -8.96 -19.99
N ASP A 224 6.71 -9.11 -21.29
CA ASP A 224 7.76 -9.18 -22.31
C ASP A 224 8.21 -7.78 -22.77
N ARG A 225 7.50 -6.71 -22.35
CA ARG A 225 7.58 -5.36 -22.96
C ARG A 225 8.05 -4.23 -22.05
N ILE A 226 8.26 -4.45 -20.74
CA ILE A 226 8.84 -3.42 -19.85
C ILE A 226 10.19 -3.85 -19.29
N PRO A 227 11.16 -2.93 -19.19
CA PRO A 227 12.32 -3.14 -18.35
C PRO A 227 11.93 -3.12 -16.87
N GLY A 228 12.57 -3.99 -16.08
CA GLY A 228 12.46 -4.02 -14.63
C GLY A 228 11.51 -5.09 -14.06
N PRO A 229 11.39 -5.14 -12.72
CA PRO A 229 10.74 -6.27 -12.04
C PRO A 229 9.22 -6.14 -11.87
N HIS A 230 8.61 -5.00 -12.20
CA HIS A 230 7.18 -4.75 -12.05
C HIS A 230 6.67 -3.55 -12.88
N ARG A 231 5.34 -3.50 -13.06
CA ARG A 231 4.61 -2.47 -13.83
C ARG A 231 4.47 -1.14 -13.10
N VAL A 232 4.72 -1.09 -11.80
CA VAL A 232 4.44 0.10 -10.99
C VAL A 232 5.50 1.17 -11.19
N VAL A 233 5.04 2.40 -11.45
CA VAL A 233 5.85 3.61 -11.45
C VAL A 233 5.26 4.66 -10.51
N LEU A 234 6.11 5.53 -9.96
CA LEU A 234 5.73 6.67 -9.14
C LEU A 234 6.08 7.97 -9.86
N PRO A 235 5.21 8.99 -9.84
CA PRO A 235 5.53 10.31 -10.38
C PRO A 235 6.71 10.93 -9.61
N PHE A 236 7.64 11.54 -10.36
CA PHE A 236 8.88 12.08 -9.82
C PHE A 236 8.99 13.57 -10.14
N ASP A 237 9.11 14.39 -9.10
CA ASP A 237 9.40 15.82 -9.23
C ASP A 237 10.90 16.01 -9.46
N SER A 238 11.27 16.28 -10.71
CA SER A 238 12.67 16.48 -11.10
C SER A 238 13.27 17.77 -10.57
N GLN A 239 12.46 18.77 -10.18
CA GLN A 239 12.99 20.00 -9.58
C GLN A 239 13.30 19.78 -8.11
N ARG A 240 12.38 19.14 -7.38
CA ARG A 240 12.53 18.86 -5.95
C ARG A 240 13.35 17.60 -5.65
N GLN A 241 13.67 16.81 -6.68
CA GLN A 241 14.37 15.53 -6.55
C GLN A 241 13.68 14.57 -5.58
N MET A 242 12.35 14.47 -5.66
CA MET A 242 11.54 13.65 -4.76
C MET A 242 10.35 13.01 -5.49
N ILE A 243 9.72 12.02 -4.87
CA ILE A 243 8.43 11.52 -5.33
C ILE A 243 7.38 12.63 -5.15
N ASP A 244 6.55 12.84 -6.18
CA ASP A 244 5.47 13.83 -6.11
C ASP A 244 4.53 13.51 -4.92
N PRO A 245 4.26 14.46 -4.02
CA PRO A 245 3.32 14.28 -2.92
C PRO A 245 1.92 13.80 -3.32
N LYS A 246 1.50 14.00 -4.57
CA LYS A 246 0.25 13.43 -5.12
C LYS A 246 0.29 11.91 -5.29
N ALA A 247 1.42 11.25 -5.08
CA ALA A 247 1.49 9.78 -4.99
C ALA A 247 1.29 9.27 -3.56
N TRP A 248 1.21 10.15 -2.56
CA TRP A 248 1.20 9.74 -1.15
C TRP A 248 -0.16 9.20 -0.72
N ILE A 249 -0.12 8.07 -0.03
CA ILE A 249 -1.24 7.48 0.71
C ILE A 249 -0.78 7.19 2.13
N TYR A 250 -1.72 6.99 3.05
CA TYR A 250 -1.40 6.90 4.47
C TYR A 250 -1.83 5.58 5.09
N HIS A 251 -0.89 4.92 5.75
CA HIS A 251 -1.15 3.86 6.70
C HIS A 251 -1.43 4.49 8.07
N LEU A 252 -2.68 4.44 8.48
CA LEU A 252 -3.18 5.18 9.64
C LEU A 252 -2.62 4.73 11.01
N PRO A 253 -2.29 3.44 11.26
CA PRO A 253 -1.88 3.00 12.60
C PRO A 253 -0.52 3.52 13.06
N ALA A 254 0.34 3.96 12.13
CA ALA A 254 1.72 4.37 12.41
C ALA A 254 2.54 3.30 13.17
N ASN A 255 2.20 2.01 13.02
CA ASN A 255 2.79 0.95 13.82
C ASN A 255 4.23 0.63 13.38
N TYR A 256 4.59 0.79 12.11
CA TYR A 256 5.97 0.57 11.66
C TYR A 256 6.90 1.63 12.24
N LEU A 257 6.45 2.89 12.25
CA LEU A 257 7.13 4.03 12.83
C LEU A 257 7.31 3.89 14.33
N GLN A 258 6.27 3.44 15.04
CA GLN A 258 6.26 3.29 16.50
C GLN A 258 6.99 2.02 16.99
N ASP A 259 7.07 0.98 16.17
CA ASP A 259 7.75 -0.27 16.54
C ASP A 259 9.28 -0.09 16.51
N PRO A 260 9.98 -0.14 17.66
CA PRO A 260 11.44 0.03 17.70
C PRO A 260 12.21 -1.11 17.03
N VAL A 261 11.61 -2.29 16.85
CA VAL A 261 12.29 -3.44 16.21
C VAL A 261 12.03 -3.52 14.70
N SER A 262 11.02 -2.80 14.21
CA SER A 262 10.73 -2.74 12.77
C SER A 262 11.84 -1.99 12.02
N HIS A 263 12.30 -2.56 10.91
CA HIS A 263 13.17 -1.86 9.96
C HIS A 263 12.40 -0.90 9.05
N PHE A 264 11.07 -0.98 9.05
CA PHE A 264 10.18 -0.15 8.24
C PHE A 264 9.72 1.11 8.99
N GLY A 265 9.24 2.12 8.27
CA GLY A 265 8.73 3.36 8.87
C GLY A 265 9.81 4.28 9.43
N LYS A 266 11.10 4.05 9.12
CA LYS A 266 12.23 4.79 9.72
C LYS A 266 12.82 5.88 8.84
N ILE A 267 12.47 5.90 7.55
CA ILE A 267 13.06 6.80 6.58
C ILE A 267 12.09 7.95 6.31
N PRO A 268 12.46 9.20 6.63
CA PRO A 268 11.70 10.36 6.19
C PRO A 268 11.58 10.41 4.67
N VAL A 269 10.40 10.77 4.14
CA VAL A 269 10.14 10.75 2.69
C VAL A 269 11.09 11.66 1.89
N ASP A 270 11.49 12.79 2.47
CA ASP A 270 12.45 13.74 1.90
C ASP A 270 13.89 13.21 1.90
N ARG A 271 14.16 12.10 2.59
CA ARG A 271 15.47 11.42 2.63
C ARG A 271 15.55 10.19 1.74
N LEU A 272 14.50 9.85 0.98
CA LEU A 272 14.47 8.64 0.15
C LEU A 272 15.67 8.51 -0.78
N PHE A 273 16.10 9.60 -1.43
CA PHE A 273 17.23 9.61 -2.38
C PHE A 273 18.52 10.19 -1.79
N HIS A 274 18.52 10.55 -0.51
CA HIS A 274 19.70 11.08 0.16
C HIS A 274 20.48 9.91 0.75
N SER A 275 21.74 9.75 0.33
CA SER A 275 22.65 8.78 0.96
C SER A 275 22.72 9.05 2.47
N PRO A 276 22.68 8.02 3.33
CA PRO A 276 22.83 8.22 4.75
C PRO A 276 24.23 8.76 5.03
N ILE A 277 24.35 10.06 5.21
CA ILE A 277 25.43 10.62 6.03
C ILE A 277 25.15 10.07 7.42
N LEU A 278 25.85 8.99 7.76
CA LEU A 278 26.01 8.36 9.07
C LEU A 278 25.00 8.86 10.11
N TRP A 279 23.91 8.11 10.29
CA TRP A 279 23.08 8.23 11.47
C TRP A 279 23.99 8.04 12.69
N GLN A 280 24.44 9.14 13.29
CA GLN A 280 25.07 9.10 14.60
C GLN A 280 24.02 8.56 15.56
N LEU A 281 24.28 7.34 16.00
CA LEU A 281 23.56 6.66 17.07
C LEU A 281 23.42 7.66 18.23
N HIS A 282 22.20 8.12 18.48
CA HIS A 282 21.88 8.58 19.83
C HIS A 282 22.01 7.34 20.73
N PRO A 283 22.79 7.42 21.82
CA PRO A 283 23.03 6.26 22.67
C PRO A 283 21.74 5.94 23.41
N ILE A 284 21.06 4.87 23.00
CA ILE A 284 20.16 4.17 23.91
C ILE A 284 21.06 3.61 25.01
N ALA A 285 20.90 4.16 26.20
CA ALA A 285 21.54 3.70 27.42
C ALA A 285 21.30 2.19 27.57
N LEU A 286 22.33 1.40 27.25
CA LEU A 286 22.45 0.02 27.67
C LEU A 286 22.76 0.03 29.17
N THR A 287 21.72 0.10 29.99
CA THR A 287 21.81 -0.31 31.39
C THR A 287 21.82 -1.83 31.42
N LEU A 288 22.93 -2.43 30.99
CA LEU A 288 23.22 -3.83 31.26
C LEU A 288 23.55 -3.96 32.75
N ASN A 289 22.60 -4.53 33.49
CA ASN A 289 22.82 -5.12 34.80
C ASN A 289 23.86 -6.25 34.65
N ILE A 290 25.14 -5.90 34.74
CA ILE A 290 26.21 -6.88 34.95
C ILE A 290 26.28 -7.14 36.45
N HIS A 291 25.59 -8.19 36.88
CA HIS A 291 25.93 -8.85 38.12
C HIS A 291 26.01 -10.37 37.92
N ARG A 292 27.24 -10.86 38.13
CA ARG A 292 27.66 -12.23 38.43
C ARG A 292 27.87 -13.18 37.24
N GLY A 293 29.15 -13.46 37.00
CA GLY A 293 29.59 -14.56 36.13
C GLY A 293 31.09 -14.55 35.87
N THR A 294 31.92 -14.48 36.91
CA THR A 294 33.37 -14.60 36.83
C THR A 294 33.81 -15.95 36.24
N LYS A 295 34.72 -15.92 35.25
CA LYS A 295 35.99 -16.69 35.16
C LYS A 295 36.28 -17.16 33.73
N LYS A 296 37.56 -16.98 33.35
CA LYS A 296 38.28 -17.54 32.20
C LYS A 296 38.05 -16.85 30.85
N LEU A 297 38.94 -15.91 30.52
CA LEU A 297 40.04 -16.16 29.58
C LEU A 297 40.83 -14.86 29.45
N GLY A 298 41.92 -14.79 30.23
CA GLY A 298 42.96 -13.82 29.99
C GLY A 298 43.85 -14.29 28.84
N ARG A 299 44.50 -13.28 28.25
CA ARG A 299 45.85 -13.26 27.68
C ARG A 299 45.97 -13.10 26.16
N LEU A 300 46.57 -11.94 25.88
CA LEU A 300 47.48 -11.58 24.80
C LEU A 300 46.89 -11.09 23.47
N TRP A 301 46.67 -9.77 23.49
CA TRP A 301 47.15 -8.88 22.43
C TRP A 301 48.69 -8.93 22.29
N GLN A 302 49.14 -8.59 21.08
CA GLN A 302 50.52 -8.25 20.64
C GLN A 302 51.43 -9.40 20.20
N ARG A 303 51.58 -9.56 18.88
CA ARG A 303 52.82 -9.30 18.10
C ARG A 303 52.48 -9.49 16.61
N LEU A 304 52.34 -8.38 15.88
CA LEU A 304 53.33 -7.77 14.97
C LEU A 304 53.32 -8.44 13.60
N GLN A 305 53.08 -7.63 12.56
CA GLN A 305 53.35 -7.92 11.15
C GLN A 305 54.79 -8.44 10.95
N PRO A 306 55.09 -9.19 9.87
CA PRO A 306 54.23 -9.54 8.72
C PRO A 306 53.45 -10.85 8.86
#